data_AF-A0AAU4SUU6-F1
#
_entry.id   AF-A0AAU4SUU6-F1
#
_cell.length_a   1.000
_cell.length_b   1.000
_cell.length_c   1.000
_cell.angle_alpha   90.00
_cell.angle_beta   90.00
_cell.angle_gamma   90.00
#
_symmetry.space_group_name_H-M   'P 1'
#
loop_
_entity.id
_entity.type
_entity.pdbx_description
1 polymer ?
#
loop_
_entity_poly.entity_id
_entity_poly.type
_entity_poly.pdbx_seq_one_letter_code
_entity_poly.pdbx_strand_id
1 'polypeptide(L)' 'MGTLNVRTDEAMETALSALVEEYGSRREAVRHALLRAYRAKLIVQAKADAERLANDPDDQAEMLAIQRYMGVAE' A
#
# COMPACT_ATOMS: atom_id res chain seq x y z
N MET A 1 4.00 -22.71 13.15
CA MET A 1 3.05 -22.04 12.23
C MET A 1 1.84 -21.65 13.06
N GLY A 2 1.50 -20.37 13.17
CA GLY A 2 0.37 -19.91 14.00
C GLY A 2 -0.96 -20.12 13.29
N THR A 3 -2.01 -20.41 14.04
CA THR A 3 -3.39 -20.47 13.55
C THR A 3 -4.16 -19.23 14.00
N LEU A 4 -4.97 -18.67 13.11
CA LEU A 4 -5.87 -17.55 13.39
C LEU A 4 -7.30 -18.05 13.21
N ASN A 5 -8.10 -18.03 14.28
CA ASN A 5 -9.53 -18.30 14.22
C ASN A 5 -10.27 -16.97 14.07
N VAL A 6 -10.97 -16.78 12.96
CA VAL A 6 -11.74 -15.57 12.67
C VAL A 6 -13.21 -15.96 12.58
N ARG A 7 -14.07 -15.21 13.27
CA ARG A 7 -15.51 -15.32 13.08
C ARG A 7 -15.91 -14.48 11.87
N THR A 8 -16.53 -15.12 10.90
CA THR A 8 -16.97 -14.50 9.65
C THR A 8 -18.45 -14.13 9.74
N ASP A 9 -18.82 -13.08 9.01
CA ASP A 9 -20.21 -12.76 8.69
C ASP A 9 -20.56 -13.26 7.27
N GLU A 10 -21.82 -13.09 6.87
CA GLU A 10 -22.32 -13.53 5.57
C GLU A 10 -21.60 -12.86 4.38
N ALA A 11 -21.26 -11.57 4.53
CA ALA A 11 -20.52 -10.85 3.50
C ALA A 11 -19.09 -11.39 3.34
N MET A 12 -18.43 -11.71 4.46
CA MET A 12 -17.11 -12.34 4.47
C MET A 12 -17.14 -13.73 3.85
N GLU A 13 -18.15 -14.57 4.15
CA GLU A 13 -18.26 -15.90 3.53
C GLU A 13 -18.50 -15.79 2.02
N THR A 14 -19.28 -14.80 1.57
CA THR A 14 -19.49 -14.53 0.14
C THR A 14 -18.18 -14.14 -0.54
N ALA A 15 -17.43 -13.20 0.04
CA ALA A 15 -16.14 -12.77 -0.49
C ALA A 15 -15.09 -13.89 -0.46
N LEU A 16 -15.05 -14.68 0.63
CA LEU A 16 -14.16 -15.83 0.75
C LEU A 16 -14.47 -16.87 -0.32
N SER A 17 -15.74 -17.14 -0.60
CA SER A 17 -16.13 -18.11 -1.63
C SER A 17 -15.63 -17.67 -3.02
N ALA A 18 -15.84 -16.41 -3.39
CA ALA A 18 -15.34 -15.86 -4.65
C ALA A 18 -13.79 -15.92 -4.74
N LEU A 19 -13.09 -15.58 -3.67
CA LEU A 19 -11.62 -15.66 -3.64
C LEU A 19 -11.13 -17.11 -3.67
N VAL A 20 -11.86 -18.05 -3.07
CA VAL A 20 -11.50 -19.48 -3.12
C VAL A 20 -11.68 -20.03 -4.54
N GLU A 21 -12.69 -19.60 -5.28
CA GLU A 21 -12.85 -19.96 -6.69
C GLU A 21 -11.66 -19.49 -7.54
N GLU A 22 -11.11 -18.31 -7.22
CA GLU A 22 -9.95 -17.75 -7.94
C GLU A 22 -8.61 -18.40 -7.52
N TYR A 23 -8.38 -18.57 -6.21
CA TYR A 23 -7.08 -18.98 -5.64
C TYR A 23 -7.03 -20.45 -5.18
N GLY A 24 -8.11 -21.20 -5.37
CA GLY A 24 -8.22 -22.64 -5.13
C GLY A 24 -8.31 -23.09 -3.67
N SER A 25 -7.93 -22.26 -2.68
CA SER A 25 -8.03 -22.62 -1.26
C SER A 25 -8.32 -21.43 -0.36
N ARG A 26 -9.02 -21.68 0.77
CA ARG A 26 -9.31 -20.64 1.78
C ARG A 26 -8.03 -20.01 2.33
N ARG A 27 -6.98 -20.79 2.51
CA ARG A 27 -5.68 -20.29 2.99
C ARG A 27 -5.06 -19.31 2.00
N GLU A 28 -5.01 -19.67 0.71
CA GLU A 28 -4.43 -18.80 -0.31
C GLU A 28 -5.30 -17.57 -0.56
N ALA A 29 -6.62 -17.71 -0.55
CA ALA A 29 -7.56 -16.60 -0.60
C ALA A 29 -7.31 -15.59 0.53
N VAL A 30 -7.25 -16.05 1.79
CA VAL A 30 -6.98 -15.20 2.96
C VAL A 30 -5.58 -14.60 2.89
N ARG A 31 -4.58 -15.38 2.49
CA ARG A 31 -3.20 -14.90 2.33
C ARG A 31 -3.13 -13.76 1.31
N HIS A 32 -3.74 -13.95 0.15
CA HIS A 32 -3.76 -12.95 -0.91
C HIS A 32 -4.50 -11.69 -0.46
N ALA A 33 -5.70 -11.83 0.11
CA ALA A 33 -6.48 -10.70 0.61
C ALA A 33 -5.71 -9.88 1.66
N LEU A 34 -5.05 -10.54 2.61
CA LEU A 34 -4.27 -9.88 3.67
C LEU A 34 -3.08 -9.11 3.10
N LEU A 35 -2.30 -9.74 2.23
CA LEU A 35 -1.12 -9.09 1.62
C LEU A 35 -1.52 -7.94 0.70
N ARG A 36 -2.63 -8.08 -0.03
CA ARG A 36 -3.19 -7.01 -0.85
C ARG A 36 -3.62 -5.81 -0.01
N ALA A 37 -4.34 -6.04 1.09
CA ALA A 37 -4.75 -4.98 2.01
C ALA A 37 -3.53 -4.27 2.63
N TYR A 38 -2.51 -5.03 3.03
CA TYR A 38 -1.27 -4.45 3.54
C TYR A 38 -0.55 -3.60 2.51
N ARG A 39 -0.43 -4.08 1.27
CA ARG A 39 0.17 -3.31 0.17
C ARG A 39 -0.59 -2.02 -0.11
N ALA A 40 -1.92 -2.05 -0.10
CA ALA A 40 -2.73 -0.85 -0.28
C ALA A 40 -2.45 0.19 0.81
N LYS A 41 -2.30 -0.23 2.07
CA LYS A 41 -1.92 0.65 3.18
C LYS A 41 -0.55 1.29 2.96
N LEU A 42 0.45 0.50 2.55
CA LEU A 42 1.78 1.02 2.25
C LEU A 42 1.77 2.06 1.12
N ILE A 43 0.97 1.85 0.08
CA ILE A 43 0.83 2.81 -1.02
C ILE A 43 0.21 4.13 -0.54
N VAL A 44 -0.83 4.05 0.31
CA VAL A 44 -1.44 5.25 0.90
C VAL A 44 -0.43 6.03 1.75
N GLN A 45 0.36 5.33 2.57
CA GLN A 45 1.42 5.96 3.36
C GLN A 45 2.48 6.60 2.46
N ALA A 46 2.98 5.88 1.46
CA ALA A 46 3.98 6.41 0.54
C ALA A 46 3.50 7.67 -0.21
N LYS A 47 2.21 7.73 -0.56
CA LYS A 47 1.61 8.93 -1.16
C LYS A 47 1.58 10.10 -0.19
N ALA A 48 1.11 9.88 1.03
CA ALA A 48 1.08 10.92 2.06
C ALA A 48 2.51 11.42 2.39
N ASP A 49 3.49 10.52 2.37
CA ASP A 49 4.89 10.85 2.59
C ASP A 49 5.44 11.67 1.41
N ALA A 50 5.16 11.27 0.17
CA ALA A 50 5.56 12.04 -1.01
C ALA A 50 4.92 13.44 -1.05
N GLU A 51 3.65 13.56 -0.69
CA GLU A 51 2.96 14.86 -0.56
C GLU A 51 3.61 15.73 0.52
N ARG A 52 4.05 15.13 1.63
CA ARG A 52 4.76 15.84 2.69
C ARG A 52 6.12 16.35 2.23
N LEU A 53 6.95 15.50 1.62
CA LEU A 53 8.25 15.92 1.07
C LEU A 53 8.09 16.99 -0.02
N ALA A 54 7.10 16.84 -0.91
CA ALA A 54 6.88 17.83 -1.98
C ALA A 54 6.50 19.22 -1.44
N ASN A 55 5.91 19.30 -0.25
CA ASN A 55 5.52 20.55 0.40
C ASN A 55 6.51 21.01 1.48
N ASP A 56 7.64 20.31 1.65
CA ASP A 56 8.67 20.69 2.63
C ASP A 56 9.53 21.82 2.04
N PRO A 57 9.52 23.03 2.63
CA PRO A 57 10.29 24.17 2.12
C PRO A 57 11.79 23.94 2.08
N ASP A 58 12.32 23.12 3.00
CA ASP A 58 13.75 22.82 3.06
C ASP A 58 14.13 21.88 1.90
N ASP A 59 13.33 20.84 1.65
CA ASP A 59 13.51 19.93 0.50
C ASP A 59 13.35 20.68 -0.84
N GLN A 60 12.39 21.61 -0.94
CA GLN A 60 12.23 22.47 -2.13
C GLN A 60 13.46 23.36 -2.36
N ALA A 61 14.03 23.92 -1.29
CA ALA A 61 15.24 24.73 -1.36
C ALA A 61 16.45 23.89 -1.79
N GLU A 62 16.60 22.67 -1.27
CA GLU A 62 17.64 21.73 -1.67
C GLU A 62 17.50 21.31 -3.14
N MET A 63 16.29 20.94 -3.58
CA MET A 63 16.03 20.61 -4.98
C MET A 63 16.33 21.77 -5.92
N LEU A 64 15.98 23.00 -5.55
CA LEU A 64 16.30 24.20 -6.33
C LEU A 64 17.82 24.43 -6.40
N ALA A 65 18.54 24.23 -5.30
CA ALA A 65 20.00 24.33 -5.28
C ALA A 65 20.67 23.29 -6.18
N ILE A 66 20.16 22.04 -6.20
CA ILE A 66 20.62 20.99 -7.09
C ILE A 66 20.32 21.33 -8.56
N GLN A 67 19.12 21.83 -8.87
CA GLN A 67 18.75 22.24 -10.23
C GLN A 67 19.61 23.39 -10.75
N ARG A 68 19.94 24.37 -9.91
CA ARG A 68 20.87 25.46 -10.23
C ARG A 68 22.29 24.94 -10.46
N TYR A 69 22.78 24.04 -9.61
CA TYR A 69 24.09 23.41 -9.79
C TYR A 69 24.20 22.62 -11.11
N MET A 70 23.11 21.95 -11.51
CA MET A 70 23.05 21.22 -12.78
C MET A 70 22.76 22.10 -14.00
N GLY A 71 22.54 23.41 -13.83
CA GLY A 71 22.23 24.35 -14.92
C GLY A 71 20.84 24.17 -15.55
N VAL A 72 19.89 23.59 -14.81
CA VAL A 72 18.53 23.29 -15.29
C VAL A 72 17.53 24.39 -14.95
N ALA A 73 17.82 25.21 -13.93
CA ALA A 73 17.00 26.37 -13.54
C ALA A 73 17.89 27.62 -13.42
N GLU A 74 17.53 28.70 -14.12
CA GLU A 74 18.12 30.05 -13.98
C GLU A 74 17.51 30.79 -12.78
#